data_AF-A0A7W4ZVH5-F1
#
_entry.id   AF-A0A7W4ZVH5-F1
#
_cell.length_a   1.000
_cell.length_b   1.000
_cell.length_c   1.000
_cell.angle_alpha   90.00
_cell.angle_beta   90.00
_cell.angle_gamma   90.00
#
_symmetry.space_group_name_H-M   'P 1'
#
loop_
_entity.id
_entity.type
_entity.pdbx_description
1 polymer ?
#
loop_
_entity_poly.entity_id
_entity_poly.type
_entity_poly.pdbx_seq_one_letter_code
_entity_poly.pdbx_strand_id
1 'polypeptide(L)'
;MTQPSRLPGWTRGHVLAHLARNADALVNVLEGRPMYVSGEARDTDIERDAPRALDVQLADLRESAARFQETGAAPADWSRTVELRGGVTDSASRVPFRRWVEVELHHVDLGIGYELEDLPAEFTEREIVFLADRFAGHPDVPPTLLTDGTRAWSTGKEPGDGPEVTVTGSPADLLGWLAGRRAGSALEVADGRLPALPPL
;
A
#
# COMPACT_ATOMS: atom_id res chain seq x y z
N MET A 1 -11.77 16.44 -10.72
CA MET A 1 -11.48 15.48 -11.83
C MET A 1 -12.40 14.28 -11.69
N THR A 2 -13.20 13.94 -12.70
CA THR A 2 -14.33 13.00 -12.54
C THR A 2 -14.18 11.66 -13.25
N GLN A 3 -13.12 11.44 -14.04
CA GLN A 3 -12.91 10.12 -14.65
C GLN A 3 -12.68 9.05 -13.56
N PRO A 4 -13.20 7.82 -13.75
CA PRO A 4 -12.90 6.70 -12.86
C PRO A 4 -11.40 6.44 -12.71
N SER A 5 -10.98 6.04 -11.51
CA SER A 5 -9.70 5.38 -11.29
C SER A 5 -9.89 3.86 -11.41
N ARG A 6 -8.86 3.07 -11.12
CA ARG A 6 -8.97 1.59 -11.03
C ARG A 6 -9.57 1.12 -9.72
N LEU A 7 -9.66 1.98 -8.72
CA LEU A 7 -10.26 1.64 -7.44
C LEU A 7 -11.80 1.73 -7.55
N PRO A 8 -12.54 0.70 -7.12
CA PRO A 8 -14.00 0.70 -7.17
C PRO A 8 -14.61 1.93 -6.48
N GLY A 9 -15.48 2.64 -7.19
CA GLY A 9 -16.19 3.81 -6.67
C GLY A 9 -15.37 5.11 -6.62
N TRP A 10 -14.07 5.07 -6.90
CA TRP A 10 -13.21 6.25 -6.82
C TRP A 10 -12.97 6.87 -8.20
N THR A 11 -13.05 8.20 -8.27
CA THR A 11 -12.51 8.95 -9.41
C THR A 11 -11.01 9.19 -9.21
N ARG A 12 -10.30 9.58 -10.27
CA ARG A 12 -8.92 10.07 -10.16
C ARG A 12 -8.80 11.25 -9.18
N GLY A 13 -9.85 12.06 -9.05
CA GLY A 13 -9.91 13.13 -8.05
C GLY A 13 -9.89 12.60 -6.62
N HIS A 14 -10.58 11.48 -6.34
CA HIS A 14 -10.55 10.84 -5.01
C HIS A 14 -9.15 10.31 -4.69
N VAL A 15 -8.47 9.69 -5.67
CA VAL A 15 -7.10 9.20 -5.49
C VAL A 15 -6.13 10.34 -5.14
N LEU A 16 -6.20 11.46 -5.87
CA LEU A 16 -5.34 12.63 -5.60
C LEU A 16 -5.65 13.28 -4.25
N ALA A 17 -6.93 13.43 -3.91
CA ALA A 17 -7.35 13.95 -2.60
C ALA A 17 -6.87 13.03 -1.46
N HIS A 18 -7.03 11.71 -1.59
CA HIS A 18 -6.51 10.74 -0.64
C HIS A 18 -5.00 10.84 -0.47
N LEU A 19 -4.24 10.93 -1.56
CA LEU A 19 -2.79 11.08 -1.49
C LEU A 19 -2.36 12.35 -0.75
N ALA A 20 -3.07 13.46 -0.91
CA ALA A 20 -2.80 14.69 -0.18
C ALA A 20 -3.13 14.53 1.32
N ARG A 21 -4.33 14.02 1.65
CA ARG A 21 -4.76 13.81 3.04
C ARG A 21 -3.94 12.73 3.76
N ASN A 22 -3.44 11.71 3.05
CA ASN A 22 -2.50 10.73 3.59
C ASN A 22 -1.16 11.39 3.98
N ALA A 23 -0.62 12.31 3.17
CA ALA A 23 0.60 13.02 3.54
C ALA A 23 0.39 13.87 4.81
N ASP A 24 -0.70 14.63 4.89
CA ASP A 24 -1.04 15.41 6.08
C ASP A 24 -1.23 14.50 7.32
N ALA A 25 -1.84 13.33 7.14
CA ALA A 25 -2.02 12.34 8.19
C ALA A 25 -0.68 11.75 8.69
N LEU A 26 0.27 11.50 7.79
CA LEU A 26 1.60 11.03 8.19
C LEU A 26 2.44 12.12 8.85
N VAL A 27 2.23 13.40 8.50
CA VAL A 27 2.78 14.53 9.28
C VAL A 27 2.26 14.49 10.72
N ASN A 28 0.95 14.29 10.93
CA ASN A 28 0.39 14.14 12.27
C ASN A 28 1.08 13.01 13.05
N VAL A 29 1.26 11.84 12.43
CA VAL A 29 1.95 10.69 13.04
C VAL A 29 3.38 11.05 13.46
N LEU A 30 4.15 11.68 12.57
CA LEU A 30 5.53 12.09 12.84
C LEU A 30 5.63 13.17 13.93
N GLU A 31 4.58 13.94 14.18
CA GLU A 31 4.47 14.90 15.27
C GLU A 31 3.84 14.34 16.55
N GLY A 32 3.47 13.06 16.56
CA GLY A 32 2.86 12.40 17.73
C GLY A 32 1.38 12.74 17.94
N ARG A 33 0.69 13.16 16.88
CA ARG A 33 -0.76 13.39 16.84
C ARG A 33 -1.46 12.19 16.19
N PRO A 34 -2.76 11.95 16.48
CA PRO A 34 -3.51 10.90 15.79
C PRO A 34 -3.43 11.05 14.27
N MET A 35 -3.24 9.94 13.55
CA MET A 35 -3.14 9.94 12.08
C MET A 35 -4.34 10.65 11.43
N TYR A 36 -5.54 10.30 11.89
CA TYR A 36 -6.80 10.96 11.54
C TYR A 36 -7.59 11.25 12.81
N VAL A 37 -8.43 12.30 12.78
CA VAL A 37 -9.38 12.59 13.87
C VAL A 37 -10.38 11.44 14.04
N SER A 38 -10.88 10.91 12.92
CA SER A 38 -11.72 9.72 12.85
C SER A 38 -11.70 9.16 11.42
N GLY A 39 -12.21 7.93 11.24
CA GLY A 39 -12.43 7.38 9.90
C GLY A 39 -13.42 8.21 9.08
N GLU A 40 -14.50 8.68 9.71
CA GLU A 40 -15.51 9.52 9.07
C GLU A 40 -14.94 10.88 8.63
N ALA A 41 -14.08 11.50 9.44
CA ALA A 41 -13.43 12.76 9.10
C ALA A 41 -12.52 12.59 7.87
N ARG A 42 -11.73 11.51 7.84
CA ARG A 42 -10.91 11.16 6.68
C ARG A 42 -11.76 11.01 5.42
N ASP A 43 -12.83 10.23 5.50
CA ASP A 43 -13.65 9.93 4.33
C ASP A 43 -14.38 11.21 3.85
N THR A 44 -14.89 12.02 4.78
CA THR A 44 -15.49 13.33 4.48
C THR A 44 -14.50 14.28 3.80
N ASP A 45 -13.24 14.31 4.26
CA ASP A 45 -12.19 15.14 3.66
C ASP A 45 -11.92 14.73 2.21
N ILE A 46 -11.84 13.42 1.94
CA ILE A 46 -11.62 12.88 0.58
C ILE A 46 -12.80 13.22 -0.32
N GLU A 47 -14.03 12.97 0.11
CA GLU A 47 -15.25 13.25 -0.68
C GLU A 47 -15.40 14.75 -1.01
N ARG A 48 -15.13 15.61 -0.02
CA ARG A 48 -15.15 17.08 -0.22
C ARG A 48 -14.13 17.51 -1.26
N ASP A 49 -12.94 16.91 -1.26
CA ASP A 49 -11.79 17.38 -2.02
C ASP A 49 -11.67 16.73 -3.40
N ALA A 50 -12.22 15.54 -3.59
CA ALA A 50 -12.23 14.83 -4.87
C ALA A 50 -12.73 15.64 -6.09
N PRO A 51 -13.81 16.45 -6.01
CA PRO A 51 -14.33 17.17 -7.16
C PRO A 51 -13.49 18.37 -7.60
N ARG A 52 -12.44 18.76 -6.85
CA ARG A 52 -11.58 19.92 -7.16
C ARG A 52 -10.99 19.85 -8.59
N ALA A 53 -10.70 21.03 -9.12
CA ALA A 53 -10.01 21.20 -10.40
C ALA A 53 -8.58 20.61 -10.34
N LEU A 54 -8.05 20.18 -11.49
CA LEU A 54 -6.77 19.47 -11.56
C LEU A 54 -5.61 20.31 -11.03
N ASP A 55 -5.56 21.60 -11.38
CA ASP A 55 -4.55 22.54 -10.89
C ASP A 55 -4.55 22.64 -9.36
N VAL A 56 -5.74 22.70 -8.75
CA VAL A 56 -5.90 22.70 -7.29
C VAL A 56 -5.46 21.36 -6.67
N GLN A 57 -5.81 20.22 -7.28
CA GLN A 57 -5.37 18.90 -6.83
C GLN A 57 -3.83 18.78 -6.87
N LEU A 58 -3.21 19.24 -7.95
CA LEU A 58 -1.77 19.19 -8.12
C LEU A 58 -1.03 20.14 -7.16
N ALA A 59 -1.61 21.30 -6.85
CA ALA A 59 -1.08 22.18 -5.82
C ALA A 59 -1.13 21.51 -4.43
N ASP A 60 -2.30 21.00 -4.04
CA ASP A 60 -2.49 20.34 -2.73
C ASP A 60 -1.57 19.12 -2.57
N LEU A 61 -1.42 18.30 -3.63
CA LEU A 61 -0.51 17.16 -3.63
C LEU A 61 0.96 17.57 -3.42
N ARG A 62 1.41 18.65 -4.08
CA ARG A 62 2.80 19.15 -3.92
C ARG A 62 3.02 19.75 -2.54
N GLU A 63 2.09 20.54 -2.05
CA GLU A 63 2.19 21.20 -0.75
C GLU A 63 2.16 20.20 0.41
N SER A 64 1.24 19.23 0.38
CA SER A 64 1.18 18.16 1.38
C SER A 64 2.42 17.27 1.34
N ALA A 65 2.93 16.93 0.15
CA ALA A 65 4.19 16.20 0.02
C ALA A 65 5.39 16.99 0.58
N ALA A 66 5.46 18.30 0.33
CA ALA A 66 6.51 19.17 0.86
C ALA A 66 6.46 19.23 2.39
N ARG A 67 5.27 19.37 2.99
CA ARG A 67 5.09 19.32 4.46
C ARG A 67 5.58 17.99 5.02
N PHE A 68 5.21 16.86 4.41
CA PHE A 68 5.69 15.54 4.84
C PHE A 68 7.22 15.43 4.79
N GLN A 69 7.84 15.91 3.71
CA GLN A 69 9.29 15.91 3.56
C GLN A 69 9.98 16.82 4.61
N GLU A 70 9.43 18.01 4.86
CA GLU A 70 9.95 18.93 5.86
C GLU A 70 9.88 18.34 7.27
N THR A 71 8.72 17.80 7.67
CA THR A 71 8.56 17.12 8.97
C THR A 71 9.48 15.92 9.08
N GLY A 72 9.63 15.13 8.01
CA GLY A 72 10.53 13.97 7.97
C GLY A 72 12.02 14.29 7.90
N ALA A 73 12.39 15.54 7.59
CA ALA A 73 13.79 15.99 7.61
C ALA A 73 14.22 16.54 8.98
N ALA A 74 13.25 16.87 9.85
CA ALA A 74 13.54 17.37 11.19
C ALA A 74 14.19 16.28 12.06
N PRO A 75 15.16 16.64 12.93
CA PRO A 75 15.72 15.70 13.89
C PRO A 75 14.64 15.11 14.81
N ALA A 76 14.55 13.79 14.88
CA ALA A 76 13.59 13.06 15.69
C ALA A 76 14.17 11.71 16.13
N ASP A 77 13.56 11.10 17.15
CA ASP A 77 13.78 9.69 17.45
C ASP A 77 13.00 8.83 16.45
N TRP A 78 13.72 8.27 15.47
CA TRP A 78 13.14 7.39 14.45
C TRP A 78 12.86 5.96 14.95
N SER A 79 13.35 5.60 16.13
CA SER A 79 13.09 4.29 16.72
C SER A 79 11.77 4.23 17.49
N ARG A 80 11.23 5.40 17.90
CA ARG A 80 10.00 5.49 18.68
C ARG A 80 8.82 4.80 17.99
N THR A 81 7.96 4.19 18.81
CA THR A 81 6.68 3.64 18.35
C THR A 81 5.73 4.76 17.98
N VAL A 82 5.05 4.60 16.85
CA VAL A 82 3.97 5.47 16.38
C VAL A 82 2.71 4.65 16.14
N GLU A 83 1.55 5.30 16.22
CA GLU A 83 0.26 4.70 15.91
C GLU A 83 -0.23 5.17 14.55
N LEU A 84 -0.60 4.23 13.69
CA LEU A 84 -1.21 4.42 12.38
C LEU A 84 -2.72 4.17 12.47
N ARG A 85 -3.40 4.12 11.32
CA ARG A 85 -4.83 3.84 11.25
C ARG A 85 -5.17 2.48 11.89
N GLY A 86 -6.28 2.44 12.63
CA GLY A 86 -6.86 1.20 13.15
C GLY A 86 -6.11 0.61 14.35
N GLY A 87 -5.32 1.41 15.06
CA GLY A 87 -4.53 0.96 16.21
C GLY A 87 -3.27 0.17 15.84
N VAL A 88 -2.93 0.12 14.54
CA VAL A 88 -1.68 -0.48 14.07
C VAL A 88 -0.51 0.35 14.58
N THR A 89 0.40 -0.26 15.34
CA THR A 89 1.63 0.40 15.77
C THR A 89 2.81 0.00 14.89
N ASP A 90 3.73 0.93 14.69
CA ASP A 90 4.94 0.72 13.89
C ASP A 90 6.10 1.57 14.43
N SER A 91 7.32 1.38 13.95
CA SER A 91 8.43 2.30 14.20
C SER A 91 8.29 3.54 13.31
N ALA A 92 8.59 4.73 13.85
CA ALA A 92 8.61 5.97 13.06
C ALA A 92 9.48 5.86 11.79
N SER A 93 10.59 5.11 11.86
CA SER A 93 11.49 4.82 10.74
C SER A 93 10.81 4.13 9.54
N ARG A 94 9.63 3.52 9.73
CA ARG A 94 8.89 2.83 8.68
C ARG A 94 7.88 3.73 7.96
N VAL A 95 7.56 4.90 8.51
CA VAL A 95 6.61 5.86 7.92
C VAL A 95 7.01 6.31 6.51
N PRO A 96 8.28 6.61 6.19
CA PRO A 96 8.67 6.95 4.81
C PRO A 96 8.36 5.84 3.82
N PHE A 97 8.58 4.57 4.19
CA PHE A 97 8.24 3.44 3.33
C PHE A 97 6.72 3.31 3.15
N ARG A 98 5.93 3.48 4.23
CA ARG A 98 4.45 3.54 4.13
C ARG A 98 4.00 4.62 3.13
N ARG A 99 4.62 5.79 3.15
CA ARG A 99 4.31 6.86 2.19
C ARG A 99 4.69 6.46 0.76
N TRP A 100 5.82 5.77 0.56
CA TRP A 100 6.23 5.31 -0.75
C TRP A 100 5.22 4.32 -1.35
N VAL A 101 4.71 3.38 -0.55
CA VAL A 101 3.65 2.43 -0.95
C VAL A 101 2.40 3.15 -1.43
N GLU A 102 1.94 4.14 -0.68
CA GLU A 102 0.76 4.95 -1.05
C GLU A 102 0.97 5.62 -2.42
N VAL A 103 2.13 6.23 -2.65
CA VAL A 103 2.41 6.95 -3.91
C VAL A 103 2.47 6.01 -5.09
N GLU A 104 3.23 4.93 -5.01
CA GLU A 104 3.48 4.02 -6.14
C GLU A 104 2.22 3.24 -6.52
N LEU A 105 1.57 2.61 -5.54
CA LEU A 105 0.38 1.80 -5.82
C LEU A 105 -0.79 2.67 -6.28
N HIS A 106 -0.96 3.88 -5.73
CA HIS A 106 -2.01 4.78 -6.19
C HIS A 106 -1.69 5.48 -7.51
N HIS A 107 -0.42 5.57 -7.91
CA HIS A 107 -0.08 5.98 -9.27
C HIS A 107 -0.57 4.95 -10.29
N VAL A 108 -0.40 3.65 -10.00
CA VAL A 108 -1.01 2.57 -10.78
C VAL A 108 -2.54 2.71 -10.78
N ASP A 109 -3.14 2.99 -9.63
CA ASP A 109 -4.59 3.11 -9.49
C ASP A 109 -5.18 4.28 -10.27
N LEU A 110 -4.42 5.34 -10.58
CA LEU A 110 -4.90 6.43 -11.43
C LEU A 110 -5.30 5.95 -12.83
N GLY A 111 -4.74 4.82 -13.31
CA GLY A 111 -5.07 4.25 -14.61
C GLY A 111 -4.77 5.20 -15.76
N ILE A 112 -3.58 5.82 -15.72
CA ILE A 112 -3.11 6.82 -16.70
C ILE A 112 -1.90 6.34 -17.51
N GLY A 113 -1.65 5.02 -17.53
CA GLY A 113 -0.56 4.40 -18.27
C GLY A 113 0.70 4.09 -17.45
N TYR A 114 0.65 4.25 -16.13
CA TYR A 114 1.64 3.71 -15.20
C TYR A 114 1.11 2.39 -14.62
N GLU A 115 1.88 1.31 -14.77
CA GLU A 115 1.50 -0.06 -14.46
C GLU A 115 2.41 -0.69 -13.38
N LEU A 116 2.06 -1.89 -12.91
CA LEU A 116 2.87 -2.60 -11.90
C LEU A 116 4.26 -2.96 -12.44
N GLU A 117 4.38 -3.13 -13.76
CA GLU A 117 5.64 -3.36 -14.46
C GLU A 117 6.57 -2.12 -14.48
N ASP A 118 6.02 -0.92 -14.27
CA ASP A 118 6.80 0.33 -14.24
C ASP A 118 7.37 0.64 -12.86
N LEU A 119 6.96 -0.12 -11.84
CA LEU A 119 7.40 0.08 -10.46
C LEU A 119 8.92 -0.13 -10.33
N PRO A 120 9.62 0.70 -9.52
CA PRO A 120 11.03 0.47 -9.24
C PRO A 120 11.27 -0.94 -8.67
N ALA A 121 12.34 -1.60 -9.12
CA ALA A 121 12.65 -2.97 -8.68
C ALA A 121 12.84 -3.06 -7.16
N GLU A 122 13.51 -2.06 -6.55
CA GLU A 122 13.69 -2.00 -5.09
C GLU A 122 12.34 -1.88 -4.35
N PHE A 123 11.45 -1.02 -4.85
CA PHE A 123 10.12 -0.86 -4.28
C PHE A 123 9.35 -2.17 -4.33
N THR A 124 9.32 -2.79 -5.51
CA THR A 124 8.58 -4.03 -5.77
C THR A 124 9.03 -5.15 -4.84
N GLU A 125 10.35 -5.35 -4.70
CA GLU A 125 10.90 -6.36 -3.80
C GLU A 125 10.51 -6.09 -2.35
N ARG A 126 10.67 -4.85 -1.88
CA ARG A 126 10.36 -4.47 -0.49
C ARG A 126 8.88 -4.59 -0.17
N GLU A 127 8.01 -4.25 -1.11
CA GLU A 127 6.56 -4.33 -0.91
C GLU A 127 6.04 -5.77 -0.97
N ILE A 128 6.64 -6.63 -1.81
CA ILE A 128 6.35 -8.07 -1.76
C ILE A 128 6.68 -8.64 -0.37
N VAL A 129 7.85 -8.32 0.18
CA VAL A 129 8.23 -8.73 1.55
C VAL A 129 7.20 -8.22 2.56
N PHE A 130 6.88 -6.92 2.49
CA PHE A 130 5.94 -6.30 3.42
C PHE A 130 4.55 -6.95 3.39
N LEU A 131 4.00 -7.23 2.21
CA LEU A 131 2.69 -7.85 2.06
C LEU A 131 2.71 -9.35 2.38
N ALA A 132 3.79 -10.06 2.08
CA ALA A 132 3.95 -11.45 2.51
C ALA A 132 3.97 -11.57 4.04
N ASP A 133 4.73 -10.70 4.73
CA ASP A 133 4.78 -10.63 6.18
C ASP A 133 3.42 -10.25 6.79
N ARG A 134 2.66 -9.38 6.11
CA ARG A 134 1.32 -8.96 6.58
C ARG A 134 0.34 -10.12 6.73
N PHE A 135 0.42 -11.13 5.87
CA PHE A 135 -0.43 -12.31 5.93
C PHE A 135 0.23 -13.51 6.61
N ALA A 136 1.47 -13.39 7.08
CA ALA A 136 2.14 -14.44 7.84
C ALA A 136 1.37 -14.73 9.15
N GLY A 137 1.19 -16.02 9.46
CA GLY A 137 0.37 -16.49 10.57
C GLY A 137 -1.14 -16.34 10.41
N HIS A 138 -1.63 -15.79 9.29
CA HIS A 138 -3.07 -15.59 9.10
C HIS A 138 -3.80 -16.94 8.95
N PRO A 139 -4.80 -17.26 9.81
CA PRO A 139 -5.40 -18.60 9.86
C PRO A 139 -6.14 -19.00 8.58
N ASP A 140 -6.67 -18.01 7.86
CA ASP A 140 -7.43 -18.24 6.61
C ASP A 140 -6.55 -18.34 5.34
N VAL A 141 -5.25 -18.07 5.45
CA VAL A 141 -4.31 -18.21 4.32
C VAL A 141 -3.51 -19.50 4.55
N PRO A 142 -3.56 -20.49 3.63
CA PRO A 142 -2.77 -21.71 3.77
C PRO A 142 -1.28 -21.39 3.75
N PRO A 143 -0.40 -22.26 4.30
CA PRO A 143 1.04 -22.07 4.18
C PRO A 143 1.42 -21.93 2.71
N THR A 144 1.85 -20.74 2.31
CA THR A 144 2.04 -20.39 0.91
C THR A 144 3.47 -19.93 0.68
N LEU A 145 4.15 -20.57 -0.27
CA LEU A 145 5.43 -20.11 -0.79
C LEU A 145 5.19 -19.26 -2.03
N LEU A 146 5.77 -18.08 -2.08
CA LEU A 146 5.75 -17.16 -3.21
C LEU A 146 7.15 -17.13 -3.83
N THR A 147 7.28 -17.16 -5.14
CA THR A 147 8.59 -17.05 -5.80
C THR A 147 8.54 -16.41 -7.17
N ASP A 148 9.57 -15.61 -7.49
CA ASP A 148 9.80 -15.08 -8.83
C ASP A 148 10.83 -15.91 -9.64
N GLY A 149 11.20 -17.09 -9.12
CA GLY A 149 12.26 -17.94 -9.66
C GLY A 149 13.68 -17.55 -9.21
N THR A 150 13.87 -16.38 -8.61
CA THR A 150 15.15 -15.91 -8.05
C THR A 150 15.12 -15.76 -6.53
N ARG A 151 13.98 -15.33 -6.00
CA ARG A 151 13.70 -15.10 -4.58
C ARG A 151 12.46 -15.88 -4.19
N ALA A 152 12.33 -16.13 -2.90
CA ALA A 152 11.15 -16.76 -2.34
C ALA A 152 10.76 -16.12 -1.01
N TRP A 153 9.46 -16.08 -0.75
CA TRP A 153 8.84 -15.52 0.45
C TRP A 153 7.77 -16.49 0.96
N SER A 154 7.60 -16.57 2.28
CA SER A 154 6.55 -17.39 2.89
C SER A 154 5.44 -16.51 3.44
N THR A 155 4.21 -16.98 3.37
CA THR A 155 3.05 -16.28 3.94
C THR A 155 1.95 -17.27 4.36
N GLY A 156 0.92 -16.77 5.02
CA GLY A 156 -0.16 -17.57 5.60
C GLY A 156 0.26 -18.33 6.86
N LYS A 157 -0.52 -19.35 7.22
CA LYS A 157 -0.24 -20.22 8.38
C LYS A 157 1.19 -20.76 8.34
N GLU A 158 1.72 -21.05 9.54
CA GLU A 158 3.02 -21.71 9.68
C GLU A 158 3.08 -23.00 8.85
N PRO A 159 4.09 -23.17 7.99
CA PRO A 159 4.26 -24.40 7.24
C PRO A 159 4.60 -25.53 8.22
N GLY A 160 3.88 -26.65 8.11
CA GLY A 160 4.23 -27.88 8.83
C GLY A 160 5.49 -28.50 8.21
N ASP A 161 5.30 -29.53 7.37
CA ASP A 161 6.40 -30.19 6.66
C ASP A 161 6.79 -29.46 5.34
N GLY A 162 6.14 -28.34 5.02
CA GLY A 162 6.37 -27.56 3.80
C GLY A 162 5.20 -26.62 3.47
N PRO A 163 5.31 -25.84 2.38
CA PRO A 163 4.18 -25.07 1.89
C PRO A 163 3.06 -26.00 1.42
N GLU A 164 1.82 -25.60 1.65
CA GLU A 164 0.65 -26.25 1.06
C GLU A 164 0.46 -25.80 -0.39
N VAL A 165 0.79 -24.54 -0.70
CA VAL A 165 0.67 -23.97 -2.05
C VAL A 165 1.96 -23.25 -2.42
N THR A 166 2.44 -23.44 -3.65
CA THR A 166 3.52 -22.63 -4.22
C THR A 166 2.98 -21.78 -5.36
N VAL A 167 3.19 -20.47 -5.27
CA VAL A 167 2.74 -19.46 -6.25
C VAL A 167 3.97 -18.85 -6.92
N THR A 168 4.06 -19.01 -8.24
CA THR A 168 5.18 -18.53 -9.05
C THR A 168 4.71 -17.48 -10.05
N GLY A 169 5.48 -16.42 -10.24
CA GLY A 169 5.15 -15.41 -11.25
C GLY A 169 6.15 -14.26 -11.31
N SER A 170 5.93 -13.31 -12.22
CA SER A 170 6.75 -12.10 -12.25
C SER A 170 6.58 -11.28 -10.97
N PRO A 171 7.56 -10.43 -10.58
CA PRO A 171 7.40 -9.54 -9.45
C PRO A 171 6.15 -8.65 -9.53
N ALA A 172 5.80 -8.18 -10.73
CA ALA A 172 4.59 -7.38 -10.97
C ALA A 172 3.30 -8.20 -10.73
N ASP A 173 3.26 -9.47 -11.14
CA ASP A 173 2.10 -10.33 -10.92
C ASP A 173 1.94 -10.73 -9.45
N LEU A 174 3.05 -11.08 -8.77
CA LEU A 174 3.05 -11.40 -7.35
C LEU A 174 2.61 -10.20 -6.51
N LEU A 175 3.21 -9.03 -6.74
CA LEU A 175 2.82 -7.80 -6.07
C LEU A 175 1.37 -7.44 -6.39
N GLY A 176 0.95 -7.56 -7.65
CA GLY A 176 -0.42 -7.27 -8.06
C GLY A 176 -1.44 -8.12 -7.33
N TRP A 177 -1.18 -9.41 -7.15
CA TRP A 177 -2.05 -10.31 -6.38
C TRP A 177 -2.01 -10.00 -4.88
N LEU A 178 -0.83 -9.86 -4.28
CA LEU A 178 -0.66 -9.51 -2.87
C LEU A 178 -1.36 -8.18 -2.52
N ALA A 179 -1.27 -7.21 -3.41
CA ALA A 179 -1.85 -5.88 -3.25
C ALA A 179 -3.35 -5.80 -3.61
N GLY A 180 -3.98 -6.92 -3.99
CA GLY A 180 -5.38 -6.98 -4.40
C GLY A 180 -5.71 -6.27 -5.72
N ARG A 181 -4.70 -5.99 -6.55
CA ARG A 181 -4.81 -5.26 -7.84
C ARG A 181 -4.84 -6.18 -9.05
N ARG A 182 -4.51 -7.45 -8.89
CA ARG A 182 -4.67 -8.51 -9.91
C ARG A 182 -5.36 -9.72 -9.29
N ALA A 183 -6.17 -10.40 -10.09
CA ALA A 183 -6.81 -11.66 -9.68
C ALA A 183 -5.82 -12.84 -9.62
N GLY A 184 -4.56 -12.64 -10.06
CA GLY A 184 -3.53 -13.67 -10.07
C GLY A 184 -3.65 -14.69 -11.22
N SER A 185 -4.41 -14.39 -12.29
CA SER A 185 -4.58 -15.29 -13.43
C SER A 185 -3.29 -15.55 -14.24
N ALA A 186 -2.27 -14.71 -14.07
CA ALA A 186 -0.95 -14.88 -14.67
C ALA A 186 0.02 -15.67 -13.77
N LEU A 187 -0.39 -16.01 -12.53
CA LEU A 187 0.42 -16.77 -11.59
C LEU A 187 0.30 -18.27 -11.87
N GLU A 188 1.43 -18.96 -11.83
CA GLU A 188 1.47 -20.40 -11.81
C GLU A 188 1.28 -20.89 -10.37
N VAL A 189 0.40 -21.86 -10.17
CA VAL A 189 0.10 -22.41 -8.84
C VAL A 189 0.35 -23.90 -8.84
N ALA A 190 1.26 -24.34 -7.98
CA ALA A 190 1.50 -25.74 -7.69
C ALA A 190 0.83 -26.14 -6.36
N ASP A 191 0.43 -27.41 -6.29
CA ASP A 191 -0.04 -28.08 -5.07
C ASP A 191 -1.31 -27.51 -4.41
N GLY A 192 -2.18 -26.84 -5.17
CA GLY A 192 -3.47 -26.40 -4.65
C GLY A 192 -4.17 -25.40 -5.56
N ARG A 193 -4.85 -24.44 -4.94
CA ARG A 193 -5.49 -23.29 -5.62
C ARG A 193 -4.89 -22.00 -5.11
N LEU A 194 -4.89 -20.96 -5.95
CA LEU A 194 -4.45 -19.63 -5.53
C LEU A 194 -5.23 -19.20 -4.28
N PRO A 195 -4.56 -18.84 -3.16
CA PRO A 195 -5.24 -18.39 -1.96
C PRO A 195 -6.04 -17.11 -2.21
N ALA A 196 -7.22 -17.04 -1.61
CA ALA A 196 -7.94 -15.79 -1.49
C ALA A 196 -7.37 -15.03 -0.30
N LEU A 197 -6.71 -13.89 -0.56
CA LEU A 197 -6.13 -13.07 0.48
C LEU A 197 -7.21 -12.21 1.16
N PRO A 198 -7.17 -12.05 2.50
CA PRO A 198 -8.01 -11.09 3.19
C PRO A 198 -7.80 -9.66 2.66
N PRO A 199 -8.80 -8.76 2.78
CA PRO A 199 -8.61 -7.35 2.45
C PRO A 199 -7.45 -6.72 3.25
N LEU A 200 -6.77 -5.75 2.61
CA LEU A 200 -5.68 -4.96 3.21
C LEU A 200 -6.19 -3.88 4.17
#